data_AF-A0A0S8D238-F1
#
_entry.id   AF-A0A0S8D238-F1
#
_cell.length_a   1.000
_cell.length_b   1.000
_cell.length_c   1.000
_cell.angle_alpha   90.00
_cell.angle_beta   90.00
_cell.angle_gamma   90.00
#
_symmetry.space_group_name_H-M   'P 1'
#
loop_
_entity.id
_entity.type
_entity.pdbx_description
1 polymer ?
#
loop_
_entity_poly.entity_id
_entity_poly.type
_entity_poly.pdbx_seq_one_letter_code
_entity_poly.pdbx_strand_id
1 'polypeptide(L)' 'MTVLAMLCLMMEPGVSQGEGKRQSMPEKKRETIRLPDPAEKSSTSVEAALFMRRSVRSYEDTPLGVPEIS' A
#
# COMPACT_ATOMS: atom_id res chain seq x y z
N MET A 1 -35.74 -15.20 29.01
CA MET A 1 -34.40 -15.24 28.37
C MET A 1 -34.44 -15.87 26.97
N THR A 2 -35.40 -16.76 26.67
CA THR A 2 -35.54 -17.39 25.34
C THR A 2 -36.16 -16.49 24.27
N VAL A 3 -37.09 -15.60 24.64
CA VAL A 3 -37.76 -14.68 23.68
C VAL A 3 -36.79 -13.61 23.14
N LEU A 4 -35.86 -13.14 23.99
CA LEU A 4 -34.84 -12.16 23.59
C LEU A 4 -33.83 -12.76 22.60
N ALA A 5 -33.50 -14.05 22.75
CA ALA A 5 -32.58 -14.76 21.87
C ALA A 5 -33.16 -15.01 20.46
N MET A 6 -34.49 -15.16 20.34
CA MET A 6 -35.18 -15.29 19.04
C MET A 6 -35.17 -13.99 18.24
N LEU A 7 -35.23 -12.82 18.89
CA LEU A 7 -35.28 -11.53 18.23
C LEU A 7 -33.94 -11.16 17.56
N CYS A 8 -32.82 -11.67 18.09
CA CYS A 8 -31.48 -11.42 17.55
C CYS A 8 -31.18 -12.21 16.26
N LEU A 9 -31.94 -13.25 15.92
CA LEU A 9 -31.71 -14.08 14.73
C LEU A 9 -32.38 -13.53 13.45
N MET A 10 -33.15 -12.44 13.54
CA MET A 10 -33.85 -11.84 12.41
C MET A 10 -33.10 -10.66 11.77
N MET A 11 -31.93 -10.25 12.30
CA MET A 11 -31.07 -9.26 11.67
C MET A 11 -30.02 -9.96 10.80
N GLU A 12 -30.42 -10.38 9.61
CA GLU A 12 -29.42 -10.69 8.58
C GLU A 12 -28.72 -9.39 8.17
N PRO A 13 -27.38 -9.29 8.28
CA PRO A 13 -26.66 -8.17 7.70
C PRO A 13 -26.78 -8.30 6.19
N GLY A 14 -27.69 -7.50 5.61
CA GLY A 14 -27.80 -7.33 4.17
C GLY A 14 -26.45 -6.86 3.63
N VAL A 15 -25.66 -7.79 3.12
CA VAL A 15 -24.47 -7.50 2.33
C VAL A 15 -24.98 -6.85 1.05
N SER A 16 -24.99 -5.52 1.04
CA SER A 16 -25.19 -4.75 -0.18
C SER A 16 -23.97 -4.99 -1.06
N GLN A 17 -24.07 -5.98 -1.94
CA GLN A 17 -23.12 -6.20 -3.02
C GLN A 17 -23.31 -5.05 -4.01
N GLY A 18 -22.64 -3.92 -3.72
CA GLY A 18 -22.58 -2.80 -4.64
C GLY A 18 -21.95 -3.25 -5.94
N GLU A 19 -22.76 -3.33 -7.00
CA GLU A 19 -22.29 -3.47 -8.38
C GLU A 19 -21.55 -2.19 -8.76
N GLY A 20 -20.31 -2.08 -8.31
CA GLY A 20 -19.38 -1.06 -8.79
C GLY A 20 -19.17 -1.30 -10.27
N LYS A 21 -19.90 -0.55 -11.12
CA LYS A 21 -19.61 -0.43 -12.55
C LYS A 21 -18.12 -0.11 -12.69
N ARG A 22 -17.32 -1.11 -13.02
CA ARG A 22 -15.93 -0.91 -13.43
C ARG A 22 -15.98 -0.20 -14.77
N GLN A 23 -16.02 1.14 -14.74
CA GLN A 23 -15.72 1.93 -15.92
C GLN A 23 -14.33 1.50 -16.38
N SER A 24 -14.25 0.92 -17.57
CA SER A 24 -12.96 0.67 -18.21
C SER A 24 -12.30 2.02 -18.42
N MET A 25 -11.24 2.29 -17.65
CA MET A 25 -10.44 3.49 -17.89
C MET A 25 -9.81 3.37 -19.28
N PRO A 26 -9.84 4.43 -20.09
CA PRO A 26 -9.19 4.44 -21.40
C PRO A 26 -7.70 4.14 -21.21
N GLU A 27 -7.18 3.28 -22.09
CA GLU A 27 -5.78 2.85 -22.05
C GLU A 27 -4.87 4.04 -22.35
N LYS A 28 -4.33 4.67 -21.29
CA LYS A 28 -3.35 5.73 -21.43
C LYS A 28 -2.09 5.15 -22.08
N LYS A 29 -1.55 5.87 -23.07
CA LYS A 29 -0.23 5.58 -23.66
C LYS A 29 0.80 5.53 -22.51
N ARG A 30 1.32 4.34 -22.22
CA ARG A 30 2.23 4.11 -21.09
C ARG A 30 3.67 4.35 -21.54
N GLU A 31 4.30 5.40 -21.02
CA GLU A 31 5.74 5.55 -21.10
C GLU A 31 6.37 4.69 -20.00
N THR A 32 7.40 3.93 -20.34
CA THR A 32 8.12 3.04 -19.41
C THR A 32 9.51 3.60 -19.17
N ILE A 33 9.85 3.81 -17.90
CA ILE A 33 11.20 4.20 -17.49
C ILE A 33 11.94 2.92 -17.07
N ARG A 34 13.16 2.72 -17.60
CA ARG A 34 14.03 1.64 -17.15
C ARG A 34 14.91 2.15 -16.02
N LEU A 35 14.89 1.45 -14.89
CA LEU A 35 15.75 1.71 -13.74
C LEU A 35 17.06 0.93 -13.89
N PRO A 36 18.16 1.39 -13.28
CA PRO A 36 19.38 0.60 -13.17
C PRO A 36 19.15 -0.65 -12.32
N ASP A 37 20.05 -1.64 -12.46
CA ASP A 37 20.04 -2.82 -11.59
C ASP A 37 20.38 -2.41 -10.14
N PRO A 38 19.73 -3.02 -9.13
CA PRO A 38 19.96 -2.68 -7.74
C PRO A 38 21.34 -3.16 -7.26
N ALA A 39 21.91 -2.45 -6.28
CA ALA A 39 23.12 -2.89 -5.62
C ALA A 39 22.82 -4.07 -4.67
N GLU A 40 23.43 -5.23 -4.92
CA GLU A 40 23.22 -6.42 -4.08
C GLU A 40 23.95 -6.34 -2.72
N LYS A 41 24.98 -5.50 -2.62
CA LYS A 41 25.79 -5.34 -1.41
C LYS A 41 25.47 -4.01 -0.75
N SER A 42 24.91 -4.09 0.46
CA SER A 42 24.71 -2.94 1.33
C SER A 42 25.87 -2.80 2.33
N SER A 43 26.24 -1.56 2.64
CA SER A 43 27.14 -1.25 3.75
C SER A 43 26.44 -1.26 5.11
N THR A 44 25.10 -1.31 5.13
CA THR A 44 24.29 -1.26 6.36
C THR A 44 23.82 -2.66 6.73
N SER A 45 24.11 -3.09 7.97
CA SER A 45 23.60 -4.36 8.49
C SER A 45 22.10 -4.27 8.79
N VAL A 46 21.45 -5.43 8.91
CA VAL A 46 20.03 -5.52 9.25
C VAL A 46 19.77 -4.92 10.64
N GLU A 47 20.61 -5.23 11.61
CA GLU A 47 20.51 -4.77 13.00
C GLU A 47 20.67 -3.25 13.07
N ALA A 48 21.64 -2.70 12.33
CA ALA A 48 21.87 -1.27 12.25
C ALA A 48 20.65 -0.55 11.63
N ALA A 49 20.07 -1.10 10.57
CA ALA A 49 18.88 -0.53 9.94
C ALA A 49 17.67 -0.53 10.88
N LEU A 50 17.45 -1.61 11.62
CA LEU A 50 16.37 -1.70 12.61
C LEU A 50 16.55 -0.70 13.75
N PHE A 51 17.78 -0.56 14.24
CA PHE A 51 18.12 0.38 15.31
C PHE A 51 17.89 1.84 14.89
N MET A 52 18.24 2.20 13.64
CA MET A 52 18.11 3.57 13.12
C MET A 52 16.70 3.93 12.62
N ARG A 53 15.80 2.95 12.47
CA ARG A 53 14.49 3.13 11.82
C ARG A 53 13.63 4.15 12.57
N ARG A 54 13.21 5.21 11.87
CA ARG A 54 12.30 6.25 12.37
C ARG A 54 11.42 6.81 11.26
N SER A 55 10.30 7.43 11.61
CA SER A 55 9.49 8.19 10.65
C SER A 55 10.13 9.54 10.36
N VAL A 56 10.36 9.86 9.08
CA VAL A 56 10.81 11.17 8.61
C VAL A 56 9.65 11.82 7.85
N ARG A 57 9.37 13.10 8.12
CA ARG A 57 8.25 13.86 7.53
C ARG A 57 8.62 15.27 7.06
N SER A 58 9.90 15.62 7.17
CA SER A 58 10.50 16.84 6.66
C SER A 58 11.70 16.42 5.84
N TYR A 59 11.84 17.00 4.65
CA TYR A 59 12.78 16.56 3.62
C TYR A 59 13.51 17.77 3.06
N GLU A 60 14.71 17.52 2.53
CA GLU A 60 15.48 18.51 1.76
C GLU A 60 14.87 18.68 0.36
N ASP A 61 15.11 19.84 -0.26
CA ASP A 61 14.65 20.14 -1.63
C ASP A 61 15.47 19.43 -2.71
N THR A 62 16.56 18.77 -2.33
CA THR A 62 17.43 18.05 -3.27
C THR A 62 16.75 16.75 -3.72
N PRO A 63 16.54 16.55 -5.04
CA PRO A 63 15.90 15.34 -5.54
C PRO A 63 16.81 14.12 -5.41
N LEU A 64 16.20 12.94 -5.31
CA LEU A 64 16.92 11.67 -5.38
C LEU A 64 17.49 11.43 -6.78
N GLY A 65 18.66 10.83 -6.84
CA GLY A 65 19.22 10.28 -8.07
C GLY A 65 18.45 9.04 -8.54
N VAL A 66 18.50 8.76 -9.84
CA VAL A 66 17.92 7.53 -10.43
C VAL A 66 18.39 6.24 -9.73
N PRO A 67 19.66 6.10 -9.30
CA PRO A 67 20.11 4.91 -8.56
C PRO A 67 19.57 4.78 -7.13
N GLU A 68 19.04 5.87 -6.54
CA GLU A 68 18.51 5.85 -5.17
C GLU A 68 17.04 5.44 -5.13
N ILE A 69 16.34 5.55 -6.27
CA ILE A 69 14.94 5.14 -6.43
C ILE A 69 14.78 3.73 -7.02
N SER A 70 15.86 3.11 -7.51
CA SER A 70 15.91 1.76 -8.07
C SER A 70 16.13 0.70 -7.00
#